data_AF-A0A1I6B5M4-F1
#
_entry.id   AF-A0A1I6B5M4-F1
#
_cell.length_a   1.000
_cell.length_b   1.000
_cell.length_c   1.000
_cell.angle_alpha   90.00
_cell.angle_beta   90.00
_cell.angle_gamma   90.00
#
_symmetry.space_group_name_H-M   'P 1'
#
loop_
_entity.id
_entity.type
_entity.pdbx_description
1 polymer ?
#
loop_
_entity_poly.entity_id
_entity_poly.type
_entity_poly.pdbx_seq_one_letter_code
_entity_poly.pdbx_strand_id
1 'polypeptide(L)'
;MQDFSFLSRIIKGASKDGEKVSGRIEEEVIEQVRNNNDIVDVISEYVQLTKRGRNYFGLCPFHGEQTPSFSVTQEKQIFHCFGCGAGGNVITFLMDIENLSFHDAVSKLGSRIGMTIEERTSGDTESKAPVSKEVTLMKKAHEFASDYYHHLLLHTEEGENALLYLEERGFSKEIIEKYKIGWSLPKWDALTTLLERKGMDLQEIEKTGLIIRKENELKYFDRFRGRIMFPVFDETGHVIAFSGRILEKHENEAKYMNSPESPIFQKSHVLYNLDKARLDIRKQRNVIVFEGFLDVIAASKAGIENGIATMGTALTSSHITKLNRLTSHVTLCFDGDRAGMEAAKKASTALQAQQIQTEIAIIPDAMDPDDYIKNYGEEAFRTKIIEKPHSYLSFMMIVSKRDKNFNNENDTLQYIQEILEILSDRSSSVERDLYIRQLSQETNVSEEAIYQHLRKIQGKKAKQSKQESSIPITIKPEMTKIKKAISADERAERILLSHMLHNPSVIDIARRDLEDQCFIRDAYEVVFVRLTGFYEEYPDGDYQRFLEVLNDAELRKIVMEAALSERDPEHETEEVMDCLRHIRKYRIELRIKRKLHEAKEAEKMSDISKALELAQEAIQLKKSLKTLE
;
A
#
# COMPACT_ATOMS: atom_id res chain seq x y z
N MET A 1 62.69 -7.08 -18.03
CA MET A 1 63.60 -6.06 -17.47
C MET A 1 63.27 -4.75 -18.18
N GLN A 2 62.29 -4.02 -17.66
CA GLN A 2 61.77 -2.73 -18.16
C GLN A 2 60.94 -2.17 -16.99
N ASP A 3 61.53 -1.25 -16.23
CA ASP A 3 61.34 0.22 -16.27
C ASP A 3 60.35 0.68 -15.20
N PHE A 4 60.89 0.91 -14.00
CA PHE A 4 60.22 1.56 -12.87
C PHE A 4 60.72 3.01 -12.80
N SER A 5 59.95 3.95 -13.34
CA SER A 5 60.22 5.40 -13.17
C SER A 5 58.95 6.24 -13.03
N PHE A 6 57.92 5.71 -12.36
CA PHE A 6 56.65 6.42 -12.19
C PHE A 6 56.11 6.41 -10.75
N LEU A 7 56.99 6.63 -9.76
CA LEU A 7 56.63 6.66 -8.33
C LEU A 7 57.13 7.90 -7.56
N SER A 8 57.25 9.05 -8.23
CA SER A 8 57.45 10.30 -7.49
C SER A 8 56.84 11.53 -8.19
N ARG A 9 55.58 11.83 -7.87
CA ARG A 9 55.01 13.20 -7.81
C ARG A 9 53.52 13.14 -7.43
N ILE A 10 53.28 12.85 -6.14
CA ILE A 10 52.11 13.37 -5.43
C ILE A 10 52.57 14.70 -4.78
N ILE A 11 51.66 15.67 -4.68
CA ILE A 11 51.79 17.04 -4.12
C ILE A 11 51.97 18.15 -5.17
N LYS A 12 50.87 18.56 -5.80
CA LYS A 12 50.32 19.95 -5.85
C LYS A 12 49.32 20.10 -6.99
N GLY A 13 48.11 20.56 -6.66
CA GLY A 13 47.19 21.15 -7.64
C GLY A 13 45.74 20.79 -7.37
N ALA A 14 45.06 21.62 -6.58
CA ALA A 14 43.62 21.65 -6.52
C ALA A 14 43.04 22.12 -7.87
N SER A 15 42.02 21.43 -8.38
CA SER A 15 41.02 22.02 -9.27
C SER A 15 39.65 21.46 -8.91
N LYS A 16 38.73 22.38 -8.63
CA LYS A 16 37.29 22.15 -8.50
C LYS A 16 36.76 21.80 -9.89
N ASP A 17 36.36 20.56 -10.12
CA ASP A 17 35.46 20.18 -11.21
C ASP A 17 34.66 18.98 -10.72
N GLY A 18 33.32 19.11 -10.70
CA GLY A 18 32.42 18.06 -10.23
C GLY A 18 32.53 16.82 -11.11
N GLU A 19 32.95 15.71 -10.52
CA GLU A 19 32.98 14.40 -11.17
C GLU A 19 31.55 13.98 -11.53
N LYS A 20 31.34 13.71 -12.82
CA LYS A 20 30.12 13.17 -13.39
C LYS A 20 30.27 11.67 -13.51
N VAL A 21 29.41 10.91 -12.86
CA VAL A 21 29.44 9.44 -12.86
C VAL A 21 28.17 8.90 -13.54
N SER A 22 28.34 7.99 -14.50
CA SER A 22 27.26 7.52 -15.38
C SER A 22 26.57 6.25 -14.87
N GLY A 23 25.26 6.19 -15.05
CA GLY A 23 24.49 4.96 -15.24
C GLY A 23 24.18 4.16 -13.97
N ARG A 24 25.13 3.43 -13.38
CA ARG A 24 24.93 2.90 -12.03
C ARG A 24 25.46 3.96 -11.09
N ILE A 25 24.67 4.41 -10.11
CA ILE A 25 25.27 5.14 -9.00
C ILE A 25 26.30 4.17 -8.41
N GLU A 26 27.57 4.52 -8.52
CA GLU A 26 28.64 3.69 -7.97
C GLU A 26 28.39 3.53 -6.47
N GLU A 27 28.68 2.35 -5.94
CA GLU A 27 28.39 2.08 -4.53
C GLU A 27 29.06 3.09 -3.60
N GLU A 28 30.27 3.49 -3.99
CA GLU A 28 31.03 4.52 -3.30
C GLU A 28 30.28 5.86 -3.23
N VAL A 29 29.50 6.21 -4.27
CA VAL A 29 28.67 7.43 -4.28
C VAL A 29 27.47 7.28 -3.34
N ILE A 30 26.83 6.10 -3.28
CA ILE A 30 25.72 5.85 -2.34
C ILE A 30 26.21 5.94 -0.90
N GLU A 31 27.34 5.30 -0.59
CA GLU A 31 27.95 5.37 0.74
C GLU A 31 28.39 6.79 1.09
N GLN A 32 28.98 7.53 0.14
CA GLN A 32 29.33 8.94 0.35
C GLN A 32 28.10 9.79 0.65
N VAL A 33 27.01 9.60 -0.09
CA VAL A 33 25.74 10.31 0.18
C VAL A 33 25.20 9.96 1.57
N ARG A 34 25.25 8.67 1.96
CA ARG A 34 24.80 8.21 3.28
C ARG A 34 25.64 8.79 4.41
N ASN A 35 26.96 8.74 4.28
CA ASN A 35 27.90 9.15 5.34
C ASN A 35 27.98 10.67 5.52
N ASN A 36 27.71 11.46 4.48
CA ASN A 36 27.75 12.92 4.55
C ASN A 36 26.39 13.56 4.89
N ASN A 37 25.33 12.77 5.07
CA ASN A 37 24.02 13.27 5.48
C ASN A 37 23.66 12.69 6.86
N ASP A 38 23.92 13.46 7.92
CA ASP A 38 23.52 13.06 9.28
C ASP A 38 21.99 12.97 9.37
N ILE A 39 21.51 11.81 9.82
CA ILE A 39 20.08 11.52 9.88
C ILE A 39 19.31 12.48 10.80
N VAL A 40 19.94 12.97 11.88
CA VAL A 40 19.28 13.91 12.80
C VAL A 40 19.08 15.24 12.09
N ASP A 41 20.07 15.71 11.33
CA ASP A 41 19.99 16.98 10.62
C ASP A 41 18.92 16.95 9.54
N VAL A 42 18.88 15.88 8.72
CA VAL A 42 17.87 15.72 7.67
C VAL A 42 16.46 15.61 8.25
N ILE A 43 16.26 14.78 9.28
CA ILE A 43 14.94 14.61 9.90
C ILE A 43 14.49 15.88 10.62
N SER A 44 15.41 16.64 11.22
CA SER A 44 15.08 17.86 11.96
C SER A 44 14.43 18.95 11.10
N GLU A 45 14.55 18.86 9.77
CA GLU A 45 13.84 19.76 8.84
C GLU A 45 12.34 19.46 8.74
N TYR A 46 11.94 18.23 9.01
CA TYR A 46 10.55 17.77 8.91
C TYR A 46 9.88 17.65 10.28
N VAL A 47 10.67 17.33 11.32
CA VAL A 47 10.17 16.98 12.65
C VAL A 47 10.98 17.68 13.72
N GLN A 48 10.30 18.30 14.68
CA GLN A 48 10.97 18.84 15.85
C GLN A 48 11.48 17.69 16.76
N LEU A 49 12.80 17.55 16.83
CA LEU A 49 13.47 16.54 17.63
C LEU A 49 14.02 17.12 18.95
N THR A 50 13.88 16.35 20.04
CA THR A 50 14.42 16.68 21.36
C THR A 50 15.40 15.60 21.82
N LYS A 51 16.62 15.99 22.19
CA LYS A 51 17.64 15.04 22.64
C LYS A 51 17.27 14.47 24.03
N ARG A 52 17.25 13.14 24.15
CA ARG A 52 17.01 12.41 25.42
C ARG A 52 17.99 11.25 25.53
N GLY A 53 19.03 11.43 26.35
CA GLY A 53 20.12 10.46 26.47
C GLY A 53 20.94 10.38 25.17
N ARG A 54 21.09 9.17 24.62
CA ARG A 54 21.82 8.91 23.37
C ARG A 54 20.99 9.14 22.10
N ASN A 55 19.67 9.20 22.23
CA ASN A 55 18.74 9.29 21.10
C ASN A 55 18.02 10.64 21.06
N TYR A 56 17.41 10.96 19.93
CA TYR A 56 16.53 12.10 19.73
C TYR A 56 15.08 11.63 19.58
N PHE A 57 14.12 12.37 20.14
CA PHE A 57 12.71 12.02 20.14
C PHE A 57 11.83 13.15 19.61
N GLY A 58 10.86 12.81 18.78
CA GLY A 58 9.84 13.72 18.25
C GLY A 58 8.49 13.03 18.05
N LEU A 59 7.52 13.79 17.55
CA LEU A 59 6.27 13.21 17.05
C LEU A 59 6.52 12.55 15.69
N CYS A 60 5.97 11.37 15.49
CA CYS A 60 6.15 10.67 14.22
C CYS A 60 5.50 11.43 13.05
N PRO A 61 6.24 11.68 11.95
CA PRO A 61 5.65 12.31 10.76
C PRO A 61 4.78 11.34 9.94
N PHE A 62 4.91 10.04 10.20
CA PHE A 62 4.22 8.97 9.46
C PHE A 62 2.90 8.52 10.11
N HIS A 63 2.61 8.93 11.35
CA HIS A 63 1.32 8.68 11.98
C HIS A 63 0.94 9.71 13.03
N GLY A 64 -0.36 9.96 13.19
CA GLY A 64 -0.86 10.90 14.18
C GLY A 64 -0.74 10.35 15.59
N GLU A 65 0.10 10.98 16.42
CA GLU A 65 0.27 10.65 17.84
C GLU A 65 0.37 11.91 18.71
N GLN A 66 -0.01 11.79 19.98
CA GLN A 66 0.09 12.88 20.97
C GLN A 66 1.32 12.76 21.88
N THR A 67 1.98 11.60 21.86
CA THR A 67 3.18 11.31 22.67
C THR A 67 4.35 11.01 21.74
N PRO A 68 5.54 11.60 21.95
CA PRO A 68 6.71 11.32 21.12
C PRO A 68 7.09 9.83 21.14
N SER A 69 6.90 9.12 20.03
CA SER A 69 7.36 7.73 19.86
C SER A 69 8.37 7.58 18.73
N PHE A 70 8.65 8.65 18.00
CA PHE A 70 9.63 8.68 16.93
C PHE A 70 11.03 8.89 17.51
N SER A 71 11.87 7.86 17.45
CA SER A 71 13.25 7.86 17.95
C SER A 71 14.23 7.90 16.80
N VAL A 72 15.22 8.78 16.87
CA VAL A 72 16.35 8.87 15.93
C VAL A 72 17.65 8.61 16.70
N THR A 73 18.44 7.65 16.22
CA THR A 73 19.72 7.28 16.83
C THR A 73 20.84 7.76 15.93
N GLN A 74 21.53 8.83 16.36
CA GLN A 74 22.59 9.46 15.58
C GLN A 74 23.79 8.53 15.37
N GLU A 75 24.21 7.81 16.40
CA GLU A 75 25.34 6.86 16.32
C GLU A 75 25.08 5.73 15.31
N LYS A 76 23.83 5.24 15.26
CA LYS A 76 23.43 4.17 14.35
C LYS A 76 22.93 4.67 12.99
N GLN A 77 22.82 5.99 12.79
CA GLN A 77 22.24 6.61 11.58
C GLN A 77 20.88 6.02 11.16
N ILE A 78 20.00 5.74 12.13
CA ILE A 78 18.67 5.15 11.90
C ILE A 78 17.56 5.87 12.68
N PHE A 79 16.34 5.81 12.16
CA PHE A 79 15.11 6.19 12.85
C PHE A 79 14.22 4.97 13.07
N HIS A 80 13.42 5.01 14.13
CA HIS A 80 12.38 4.03 14.41
C HIS A 80 11.25 4.65 15.22
N CYS A 81 10.02 4.42 14.79
CA CYS A 81 8.82 4.83 15.47
C CYS A 81 8.24 3.67 16.28
N PHE A 82 8.21 3.80 17.60
CA PHE A 82 7.63 2.77 18.48
C PHE A 82 6.09 2.71 18.44
N GLY A 83 5.42 3.71 17.85
CA GLY A 83 3.96 3.74 17.65
C GLY A 83 3.49 3.01 16.40
N CYS A 84 4.06 3.34 15.23
CA CYS A 84 3.66 2.75 13.95
C CYS A 84 4.63 1.70 13.37
N GLY A 85 5.84 1.59 13.90
CA GLY A 85 6.87 0.67 13.40
C GLY A 85 7.61 1.16 12.16
N ALA A 86 7.32 2.37 11.66
CA ALA A 86 8.11 2.98 10.61
C ALA A 86 9.56 3.14 11.07
N GLY A 87 10.52 2.66 10.28
CA GLY A 87 11.93 2.72 10.62
C GLY A 87 12.82 2.49 9.41
N GLY A 88 14.04 3.01 9.48
CA GLY A 88 14.99 2.97 8.38
C GLY A 88 16.16 3.94 8.61
N ASN A 89 16.89 4.22 7.54
CA ASN A 89 17.97 5.20 7.47
C ASN A 89 17.52 6.53 6.82
N VAL A 90 18.46 7.45 6.59
CA VAL A 90 18.20 8.78 6.01
C VAL A 90 17.58 8.72 4.61
N ILE A 91 17.98 7.75 3.77
CA ILE A 91 17.47 7.59 2.41
C ILE A 91 16.03 7.09 2.46
N THR A 92 15.79 6.00 3.19
CA THR A 92 14.44 5.44 3.36
C THR A 92 13.47 6.41 4.04
N PHE A 93 13.95 7.28 4.93
CA PHE A 93 13.15 8.36 5.51
C PHE A 93 12.61 9.29 4.41
N LEU A 94 13.48 9.77 3.50
CA LEU A 94 13.09 10.62 2.39
C LEU A 94 12.19 9.92 1.39
N MET A 95 12.49 8.65 1.08
CA MET A 95 11.62 7.82 0.25
C MET A 95 10.20 7.75 0.82
N ASP A 96 10.07 7.58 2.13
CA ASP A 96 8.77 7.46 2.78
C ASP A 96 8.05 8.79 3.00
N ILE A 97 8.77 9.87 3.34
CA ILE A 97 8.16 11.16 3.67
C ILE A 97 7.84 12.01 2.43
N GLU A 98 8.63 11.88 1.37
CA GLU A 98 8.45 12.61 0.12
C GLU A 98 7.98 11.73 -1.05
N ASN A 99 7.75 10.43 -0.79
CA ASN A 99 7.32 9.47 -1.79
C ASN A 99 8.31 9.38 -2.98
N LEU A 100 9.61 9.47 -2.68
CA LEU A 100 10.68 9.40 -3.66
C LEU A 100 11.10 7.95 -3.94
N SER A 101 11.53 7.68 -5.17
CA SER A 101 12.27 6.44 -5.43
C SER A 101 13.63 6.47 -4.74
N PHE A 102 14.29 5.31 -4.59
CA PHE A 102 15.63 5.25 -4.01
C PHE A 102 16.62 6.20 -4.72
N HIS A 103 16.60 6.21 -6.05
CA HIS A 103 17.46 7.09 -6.85
C HIS A 103 17.15 8.58 -6.61
N ASP A 104 15.87 8.95 -6.57
CA ASP A 104 15.48 10.35 -6.35
C ASP A 104 15.83 10.81 -4.94
N ALA A 105 15.68 9.93 -3.95
CA ALA A 105 16.11 10.20 -2.57
C ALA A 105 17.64 10.37 -2.48
N VAL A 106 18.42 9.51 -3.15
CA VAL A 106 19.88 9.62 -3.21
C VAL A 106 20.31 10.88 -3.96
N SER A 107 19.68 11.22 -5.08
CA SER A 107 19.96 12.44 -5.86
C SER A 107 19.65 13.72 -5.04
N LYS A 108 18.52 13.71 -4.30
CA LYS A 108 18.15 14.82 -3.42
C LYS A 108 19.16 15.00 -2.29
N LEU A 109 19.60 13.91 -1.65
CA LEU A 109 20.64 13.95 -0.62
C LEU A 109 22.02 14.32 -1.18
N GLY A 110 22.35 13.87 -2.39
CA GLY A 110 23.57 14.24 -3.11
C GLY A 110 23.61 15.75 -3.41
N SER A 111 22.48 16.32 -3.81
CA SER A 111 22.36 17.75 -4.07
C SER A 111 22.63 18.60 -2.82
N ARG A 112 22.29 18.10 -1.62
CA ARG A 112 22.59 18.80 -0.34
C ARG A 112 24.09 18.91 -0.07
N ILE A 113 24.88 17.95 -0.53
CA ILE A 113 26.33 17.91 -0.35
C ILE A 113 27.08 18.42 -1.60
N GLY A 114 26.38 19.01 -2.56
CA GLY A 114 26.96 19.57 -3.78
C GLY A 114 27.37 18.54 -4.83
N MET A 115 26.93 17.29 -4.71
CA MET A 115 27.11 16.24 -5.72
C MET A 115 25.96 16.27 -6.71
N THR A 116 26.25 16.41 -8.00
CA THR A 116 25.25 16.28 -9.07
C THR A 116 25.20 14.84 -9.51
N ILE A 117 24.25 14.08 -8.98
CA ILE A 117 23.94 12.72 -9.43
C ILE A 117 23.01 12.86 -10.63
N GLU A 118 23.42 12.38 -11.80
CA GLU A 118 22.60 12.50 -13.02
C GLU A 118 21.21 11.87 -12.78
N GLU A 119 20.14 12.61 -13.06
CA GLU A 119 18.78 12.09 -13.03
C GLU A 119 18.64 10.92 -14.02
N ARG A 120 18.62 9.69 -13.51
CA ARG A 120 17.79 8.67 -14.14
C ARG A 120 16.36 9.00 -13.79
N THR A 121 15.52 9.16 -14.80
CA THR A 121 14.07 9.13 -14.65
C THR A 121 13.68 7.83 -13.96
N SER A 122 13.44 7.94 -12.65
CA SER A 122 12.93 7.00 -11.65
C SER A 122 12.61 5.55 -12.09
N GLY A 123 13.25 4.59 -11.42
CA GLY A 123 12.67 3.26 -11.12
C GLY A 123 13.63 2.06 -11.23
N ASP A 124 14.20 1.60 -10.11
CA ASP A 124 14.70 0.22 -9.97
C ASP A 124 14.41 -0.30 -8.54
N THR A 125 13.39 -1.16 -8.41
CA THR A 125 13.46 -2.41 -7.66
C THR A 125 12.38 -3.37 -8.18
N GLU A 126 12.85 -4.57 -8.53
CA GLU A 126 12.16 -5.81 -8.91
C GLU A 126 11.27 -5.79 -10.18
N SER A 127 11.89 -6.26 -11.27
CA SER A 127 11.26 -7.06 -12.34
C SER A 127 10.30 -6.38 -13.33
N LYS A 128 10.67 -5.24 -13.91
CA LYS A 128 10.10 -4.80 -15.21
C LYS A 128 11.20 -4.24 -16.11
N ALA A 129 11.12 -4.56 -17.40
CA ALA A 129 12.02 -4.14 -18.46
C ALA A 129 12.38 -2.63 -18.37
N PRO A 130 13.56 -2.20 -18.86
CA PRO A 130 13.95 -0.79 -18.86
C PRO A 130 12.79 0.07 -19.37
N VAL A 131 12.37 1.07 -18.56
CA VAL A 131 11.33 2.02 -18.95
C VAL A 131 11.75 2.60 -20.30
N SER A 132 10.95 2.31 -21.31
CA SER A 132 11.34 2.57 -22.68
C SER A 132 11.49 4.10 -22.89
N LYS A 133 12.38 4.53 -23.79
CA LYS A 133 12.60 5.97 -24.07
C LYS A 133 11.28 6.66 -24.43
N GLU A 134 10.38 5.91 -25.05
CA GLU A 134 9.03 6.31 -25.41
C GLU A 134 8.18 6.65 -24.17
N VAL A 135 8.15 5.80 -23.13
CA VAL A 135 7.40 6.08 -21.89
C VAL A 135 7.88 7.37 -21.21
N THR A 136 9.20 7.61 -21.21
CA THR A 136 9.77 8.83 -20.64
C THR A 136 9.34 10.07 -21.43
N LEU A 137 9.38 10.00 -22.76
CA LEU A 137 8.88 11.07 -23.63
C LEU A 137 7.39 11.34 -23.38
N MET A 138 6.58 10.28 -23.26
CA MET A 138 5.15 10.38 -23.02
C MET A 138 4.86 11.11 -21.69
N LYS A 139 5.54 10.77 -20.60
CA LYS A 139 5.40 11.46 -19.30
C LYS A 139 5.80 12.94 -19.41
N LYS A 140 6.95 13.24 -20.03
CA LYS A 140 7.40 14.63 -20.25
C LYS A 140 6.40 15.46 -21.05
N ALA A 141 5.75 14.88 -22.04
CA ALA A 141 4.70 15.56 -22.81
C ALA A 141 3.46 15.86 -21.95
N HIS A 142 3.08 14.95 -21.03
CA HIS A 142 1.95 15.15 -20.13
C HIS A 142 2.23 16.21 -19.06
N GLU A 143 3.44 16.21 -18.50
CA GLU A 143 3.86 17.25 -17.56
C GLU A 143 3.84 18.62 -18.22
N PHE A 144 4.43 18.72 -19.41
CA PHE A 144 4.41 19.96 -20.18
C PHE A 144 2.98 20.42 -20.49
N ALA A 145 2.10 19.50 -20.90
CA ALA A 145 0.70 19.83 -21.14
C ALA A 145 -0.03 20.27 -19.86
N SER A 146 0.25 19.63 -18.72
CA SER A 146 -0.34 20.00 -17.43
C SER A 146 0.06 21.40 -17.02
N ASP A 147 1.35 21.73 -17.11
CA ASP A 147 1.85 23.05 -16.76
C ASP A 147 1.32 24.13 -17.73
N TYR A 148 1.23 23.80 -19.03
CA TYR A 148 0.63 24.67 -20.04
C TYR A 148 -0.85 24.96 -19.74
N TYR A 149 -1.67 23.93 -19.50
CA TYR A 149 -3.08 24.11 -19.19
C TYR A 149 -3.28 24.86 -17.86
N HIS A 150 -2.48 24.58 -16.85
CA HIS A 150 -2.54 25.27 -15.56
C HIS A 150 -2.21 26.75 -15.70
N HIS A 151 -1.16 27.08 -16.46
CA HIS A 151 -0.80 28.45 -16.79
C HIS A 151 -1.92 29.18 -17.54
N LEU A 152 -2.54 28.53 -18.53
CA LEU A 152 -3.67 29.11 -19.26
C LEU A 152 -4.84 29.46 -18.32
N LEU A 153 -5.16 28.60 -17.37
CA LEU A 153 -6.25 28.87 -16.43
C LEU A 153 -5.98 30.10 -15.55
N LEU A 154 -4.75 30.25 -15.05
CA LEU A 154 -4.42 31.27 -14.04
C LEU A 154 -3.90 32.59 -14.60
N HIS A 155 -3.37 32.61 -15.83
CA HIS A 155 -2.55 33.71 -16.33
C HIS A 155 -2.94 34.24 -17.71
N THR A 156 -4.08 33.81 -18.27
CA THR A 156 -4.54 34.29 -19.58
C THR A 156 -6.01 34.72 -19.55
N GLU A 157 -6.37 35.71 -20.39
CA GLU A 157 -7.75 36.17 -20.56
C GLU A 157 -8.67 35.02 -21.03
N GLU A 158 -8.17 34.11 -21.87
CA GLU A 158 -8.94 32.95 -22.33
C GLU A 158 -9.31 31.97 -21.20
N GLY A 159 -8.60 32.01 -20.06
CA GLY A 159 -8.87 31.17 -18.90
C GLY A 159 -9.89 31.77 -17.91
N GLU A 160 -10.19 33.07 -17.99
CA GLU A 160 -10.97 33.80 -16.99
C GLU A 160 -12.38 33.20 -16.80
N ASN A 161 -13.08 32.89 -17.89
CA ASN A 161 -14.40 32.26 -17.83
C ASN A 161 -14.37 30.88 -17.15
N ALA A 162 -13.31 30.10 -17.38
CA ALA A 162 -13.15 28.78 -16.77
C ALA A 162 -12.80 28.88 -15.28
N LEU A 163 -12.01 29.90 -14.90
CA LEU A 163 -11.67 30.20 -13.52
C LEU A 163 -12.90 30.65 -12.73
N LEU A 164 -13.68 31.61 -13.25
CA LEU A 164 -14.93 32.06 -12.64
C LEU A 164 -15.91 30.90 -12.41
N TYR A 165 -16.05 30.00 -13.39
CA TYR A 165 -16.87 28.80 -13.24
C TYR A 165 -16.40 27.86 -12.11
N LEU A 166 -15.09 27.71 -11.93
CA LEU A 166 -14.51 26.92 -10.84
C LEU A 166 -14.76 27.58 -9.48
N GLU A 167 -14.59 28.90 -9.40
CA GLU A 167 -14.86 29.69 -8.19
C GLU A 167 -16.34 29.63 -7.78
N GLU A 168 -17.27 29.74 -8.73
CA GLU A 168 -18.71 29.56 -8.49
C GLU A 168 -19.06 28.15 -7.97
N ARG A 169 -18.24 27.14 -8.33
CA ARG A 169 -18.34 25.78 -7.79
C ARG A 169 -17.58 25.58 -6.48
N GLY A 170 -17.00 26.64 -5.92
CA GLY A 170 -16.27 26.61 -4.66
C GLY A 170 -14.92 25.93 -4.76
N PHE A 171 -14.26 25.97 -5.92
CA PHE A 171 -12.84 25.62 -6.01
C PHE A 171 -12.01 26.85 -5.63
N SER A 172 -11.32 26.77 -4.50
CA SER A 172 -10.39 27.82 -4.08
C SER A 172 -9.11 27.76 -4.92
N LYS A 173 -8.34 28.85 -4.89
CA LYS A 173 -7.06 28.91 -5.58
C LYS A 173 -6.08 27.83 -5.09
N GLU A 174 -6.08 27.56 -3.78
CA GLU A 174 -5.24 26.52 -3.18
C GLU A 174 -5.58 25.13 -3.74
N ILE A 175 -6.86 24.84 -3.99
CA ILE A 175 -7.30 23.57 -4.60
C ILE A 175 -6.89 23.51 -6.07
N ILE A 176 -7.08 24.60 -6.81
CA ILE A 176 -6.68 24.70 -8.21
C ILE A 176 -5.18 24.44 -8.35
N GLU A 177 -4.35 25.01 -7.48
CA GLU A 177 -2.91 24.79 -7.43
C GLU A 177 -2.56 23.36 -6.97
N LYS A 178 -3.14 22.88 -5.87
CA LYS A 178 -2.91 21.54 -5.30
C LYS A 178 -3.16 20.43 -6.32
N TYR A 179 -4.22 20.54 -7.11
CA TYR A 179 -4.60 19.55 -8.12
C TYR A 179 -4.15 19.91 -9.53
N LYS A 180 -3.37 20.99 -9.71
CA LYS A 180 -2.92 21.51 -11.02
C LYS A 180 -4.07 21.60 -12.04
N ILE A 181 -5.24 22.08 -11.61
CA ILE A 181 -6.41 22.24 -12.50
C ILE A 181 -6.05 23.26 -13.58
N GLY A 182 -6.39 22.98 -14.84
CA GLY A 182 -6.02 23.80 -15.98
C GLY A 182 -7.16 24.07 -16.95
N TRP A 183 -6.84 24.76 -18.04
CA TRP A 183 -7.77 25.10 -19.11
C TRP A 183 -7.19 24.73 -20.48
N SER A 184 -7.96 24.03 -21.30
CA SER A 184 -7.61 23.77 -22.70
C SER A 184 -8.32 24.77 -23.61
N LEU A 185 -7.56 25.43 -24.49
CA LEU A 185 -8.12 26.41 -25.42
C LEU A 185 -9.12 25.74 -26.39
N PRO A 186 -10.16 26.46 -26.83
CA PRO A 186 -11.08 26.00 -27.87
C PRO A 186 -10.45 26.13 -29.28
N LYS A 187 -9.20 25.68 -29.44
CA LYS A 187 -8.42 25.67 -30.68
C LYS A 187 -8.09 24.24 -31.09
N TRP A 188 -7.89 23.99 -32.38
CA TRP A 188 -7.73 22.63 -32.90
C TRP A 188 -6.34 22.02 -32.67
N ASP A 189 -5.28 22.82 -32.57
CA ASP A 189 -3.89 22.37 -32.60
C ASP A 189 -2.97 23.22 -31.70
N ALA A 190 -3.51 23.83 -30.64
CA ALA A 190 -2.76 24.73 -29.77
C ALA A 190 -1.65 23.99 -29.01
N LEU A 191 -1.97 22.89 -28.34
CA LEU A 191 -0.99 22.05 -27.67
C LEU A 191 -0.11 21.32 -28.68
N THR A 192 -0.71 20.77 -29.74
CA THR A 192 0.01 20.05 -30.80
C THR A 192 1.15 20.88 -31.39
N THR A 193 0.89 22.15 -31.73
CA THR A 193 1.89 23.08 -32.25
C THR A 193 3.04 23.32 -31.26
N LEU A 194 2.75 23.37 -29.96
CA LEU A 194 3.76 23.57 -28.92
C LEU A 194 4.63 22.32 -28.72
N LEU A 195 4.02 21.14 -28.74
CA LEU A 195 4.73 19.86 -28.65
C LEU A 195 5.70 19.67 -29.83
N GLU A 196 5.23 20.01 -31.04
CA GLU A 196 6.06 19.98 -32.25
C GLU A 196 7.24 20.95 -32.16
N ARG A 197 6.98 22.20 -31.72
CA ARG A 197 8.05 23.20 -31.51
C ARG A 197 9.07 22.79 -30.46
N LYS A 198 8.68 21.97 -29.48
CA LYS A 198 9.60 21.38 -28.49
C LYS A 198 10.39 20.19 -29.01
N GLY A 199 10.20 19.81 -30.28
CA GLY A 199 10.90 18.68 -30.91
C GLY A 199 10.47 17.33 -30.35
N MET A 200 9.26 17.23 -29.79
CA MET A 200 8.73 15.96 -29.30
C MET A 200 8.12 15.16 -30.45
N ASP A 201 8.31 13.84 -30.44
CA ASP A 201 7.73 12.97 -31.46
C ASP A 201 6.21 12.85 -31.28
N LEU A 202 5.46 13.48 -32.19
CA LEU A 202 4.00 13.47 -32.18
C LEU A 202 3.40 12.09 -32.39
N GLN A 203 4.09 11.19 -33.11
CA GLN A 203 3.60 9.83 -33.33
C GLN A 203 3.59 9.02 -32.03
N GLU A 204 4.61 9.20 -31.18
CA GLU A 204 4.64 8.58 -29.85
C GLU A 204 3.64 9.23 -28.90
N ILE A 205 3.48 10.56 -28.95
CA ILE A 205 2.52 11.27 -28.10
C ILE A 205 1.07 10.90 -28.47
N GLU A 206 0.74 10.69 -29.73
CA GLU A 206 -0.60 10.29 -30.16
C GLU A 206 -1.09 9.01 -29.47
N LYS A 207 -0.19 8.04 -29.23
CA LYS A 207 -0.50 6.78 -28.51
C LYS A 207 -1.01 7.00 -27.08
N THR A 208 -0.74 8.15 -26.49
CA THR A 208 -1.21 8.52 -25.14
C THR A 208 -2.62 9.08 -25.13
N GLY A 209 -3.14 9.46 -26.30
CA GLY A 209 -4.39 10.18 -26.44
C GLY A 209 -4.33 11.65 -26.01
N LEU A 210 -3.15 12.23 -25.80
CA LEU A 210 -3.03 13.68 -25.57
C LEU A 210 -3.39 14.48 -26.84
N ILE A 211 -2.99 13.94 -28.00
CA ILE A 211 -3.36 14.41 -29.34
C ILE A 211 -3.99 13.25 -30.13
N ILE A 212 -4.68 13.57 -31.21
CA ILE A 212 -5.31 12.61 -32.11
C ILE A 212 -4.85 12.84 -33.54
N ARG A 213 -4.71 11.76 -34.32
CA ARG A 213 -4.41 11.83 -35.76
C ARG A 213 -5.69 11.74 -36.58
N LYS A 214 -5.78 12.50 -37.67
CA LYS A 214 -6.86 12.37 -38.66
C LYS A 214 -6.59 11.19 -39.59
N GLU A 215 -7.58 10.31 -39.79
CA GLU A 215 -7.43 9.01 -40.48
C GLU A 215 -6.78 9.09 -41.87
N ASN A 216 -6.92 10.22 -42.58
CA ASN A 216 -6.46 10.38 -43.96
C ASN A 216 -5.37 11.46 -44.17
N GLU A 217 -4.84 12.04 -43.09
CA GLU A 217 -3.81 13.10 -43.16
C GLU A 217 -2.68 12.84 -42.14
N LEU A 218 -1.47 13.32 -42.41
CA LEU A 218 -0.36 13.34 -41.44
C LEU A 218 -0.49 14.51 -40.44
N LYS A 219 -1.71 14.98 -40.18
CA LYS A 219 -1.99 16.11 -39.30
C LYS A 219 -2.56 15.63 -37.96
N TYR A 220 -1.99 16.16 -36.89
CA TYR A 220 -2.40 15.91 -35.50
C TYR A 220 -3.22 17.08 -34.97
N PHE A 221 -4.10 16.79 -34.01
CA PHE A 221 -4.99 17.75 -33.38
C PHE A 221 -5.10 17.49 -31.87
N ASP A 222 -5.44 18.54 -31.13
CA ASP A 222 -5.63 18.45 -29.69
C ASP A 222 -6.88 17.60 -29.38
N ARG A 223 -6.73 16.61 -28.50
CA ARG A 223 -7.89 15.82 -28.04
C ARG A 223 -8.84 16.70 -27.23
N PHE A 224 -8.29 17.42 -26.25
CA PHE A 224 -9.03 18.26 -25.32
C PHE A 224 -9.09 19.70 -25.82
N ARG A 225 -10.31 20.23 -25.94
CA ARG A 225 -10.59 21.54 -26.54
C ARG A 225 -11.71 22.21 -25.76
N GLY A 226 -11.48 23.43 -25.28
CA GLY A 226 -12.47 24.21 -24.53
C GLY A 226 -12.95 23.52 -23.25
N ARG A 227 -12.04 22.87 -22.52
CA ARG A 227 -12.34 22.06 -21.34
C ARG A 227 -11.48 22.45 -20.14
N ILE A 228 -12.09 22.43 -18.96
CA ILE A 228 -11.39 22.42 -17.67
C ILE A 228 -10.65 21.09 -17.57
N MET A 229 -9.35 21.16 -17.34
CA MET A 229 -8.43 20.03 -17.35
C MET A 229 -8.09 19.62 -15.92
N PHE A 230 -8.33 18.36 -15.60
CA PHE A 230 -7.96 17.72 -14.35
C PHE A 230 -6.85 16.70 -14.66
N PRO A 231 -5.58 16.97 -14.30
CA PRO A 231 -4.50 16.01 -14.50
C PRO A 231 -4.69 14.78 -13.61
N VAL A 232 -4.27 13.63 -14.13
CA VAL A 232 -4.23 12.36 -13.43
C VAL A 232 -2.77 11.98 -13.23
N PHE A 233 -2.40 11.75 -11.99
CA PHE A 233 -1.03 11.44 -11.60
C PHE A 233 -0.85 9.93 -11.39
N ASP A 234 0.35 9.43 -11.66
CA ASP A 234 0.76 8.11 -11.19
C ASP A 234 1.11 8.14 -9.70
N GLU A 235 1.43 6.97 -9.12
CA GLU A 235 1.76 6.84 -7.70
C GLU A 235 3.06 7.54 -7.28
N THR A 236 3.85 8.02 -8.24
CA THR A 236 5.08 8.80 -8.03
C THR A 236 4.89 10.30 -8.29
N GLY A 237 3.67 10.74 -8.64
CA GLY A 237 3.36 12.14 -8.87
C GLY A 237 3.62 12.64 -10.30
N HIS A 238 3.90 11.76 -11.28
CA HIS A 238 4.03 12.16 -12.68
C HIS A 238 2.66 12.21 -13.36
N VAL A 239 2.41 13.21 -14.21
CA VAL A 239 1.17 13.31 -14.98
C VAL A 239 1.13 12.22 -16.05
N ILE A 240 0.08 11.41 -16.09
CA ILE A 240 -0.06 10.29 -17.03
C ILE A 240 -1.33 10.33 -17.88
N ALA A 241 -2.32 11.14 -17.49
CA ALA A 241 -3.58 11.29 -18.21
C ALA A 241 -4.31 12.57 -17.79
N PHE A 242 -5.44 12.86 -18.43
CA PHE A 242 -6.32 13.97 -18.10
C PHE A 242 -7.80 13.56 -18.11
N SER A 243 -8.59 14.25 -17.30
CA SER A 243 -10.04 14.36 -17.45
C SER A 243 -10.39 15.79 -17.83
N GLY A 244 -11.19 15.97 -18.87
CA GLY A 244 -11.60 17.27 -19.41
C GLY A 244 -13.10 17.50 -19.27
N ARG A 245 -13.51 18.56 -18.56
CA ARG A 245 -14.92 18.96 -18.38
C ARG A 245 -15.29 20.14 -19.28
N ILE A 246 -16.40 20.06 -20.00
CA ILE A 246 -16.96 21.22 -20.73
C ILE A 246 -17.63 22.21 -19.78
N LEU A 247 -17.56 23.50 -20.11
CA LEU A 247 -18.26 24.56 -19.38
C LEU A 247 -19.78 24.47 -19.62
N GLU A 248 -20.17 24.43 -20.89
CA GLU A 248 -21.55 24.34 -21.35
C GLU A 248 -21.79 23.05 -22.13
N LYS A 249 -22.94 22.41 -21.91
CA LYS A 249 -23.29 21.16 -22.59
C LYS A 249 -23.92 21.45 -23.94
N HIS A 250 -23.25 21.05 -25.02
CA HIS A 250 -23.86 20.98 -26.35
C HIS A 250 -24.62 19.66 -26.54
N GLU A 251 -25.61 19.64 -27.44
CA GLU A 251 -26.33 18.41 -27.81
C GLU A 251 -25.32 17.36 -28.28
N ASN A 252 -25.43 16.13 -27.75
CA ASN A 252 -24.57 14.96 -28.02
C ASN A 252 -23.13 14.96 -27.48
N GLU A 253 -22.69 15.94 -26.68
CA GLU A 253 -21.36 15.88 -26.03
C GLU A 253 -21.43 15.40 -24.56
N ALA A 254 -20.50 14.51 -24.20
CA ALA A 254 -20.33 14.08 -22.83
C ALA A 254 -19.72 15.19 -21.96
N LYS A 255 -20.30 15.39 -20.76
CA LYS A 255 -19.86 16.40 -19.78
C LYS A 255 -18.38 16.25 -19.43
N TYR A 256 -17.92 15.00 -19.31
CA TYR A 256 -16.53 14.63 -19.06
C TYR A 256 -15.96 13.82 -20.20
N MET A 257 -14.70 14.07 -20.52
CA MET A 257 -13.90 13.29 -21.45
C MET A 257 -12.62 12.87 -20.75
N ASN A 258 -12.38 11.56 -20.66
CA ASN A 258 -11.15 11.03 -20.09
C ASN A 258 -10.15 10.68 -21.20
N SER A 259 -8.86 10.71 -20.86
CA SER A 259 -7.84 10.06 -21.68
C SER A 259 -8.20 8.59 -21.95
N PRO A 260 -7.91 8.07 -23.16
CA PRO A 260 -8.06 6.64 -23.45
C PRO A 260 -6.98 5.83 -22.71
N GLU A 261 -7.14 4.51 -22.68
CA GLU A 261 -6.06 3.60 -22.23
C GLU A 261 -4.80 3.83 -23.06
N SER A 262 -3.64 3.83 -22.41
CA SER A 262 -2.35 4.07 -23.05
C SER A 262 -1.22 3.31 -22.37
N PRO A 263 0.01 3.30 -22.93
CA PRO A 263 1.16 2.67 -22.28
C PRO A 263 1.48 3.23 -20.89
N ILE A 264 1.09 4.48 -20.60
CA ILE A 264 1.36 5.14 -19.31
C ILE A 264 0.12 5.31 -18.43
N PHE A 265 -1.08 5.07 -18.96
CA PHE A 265 -2.34 5.21 -18.23
C PHE A 265 -3.26 4.01 -18.44
N GLN A 266 -3.42 3.24 -17.37
CA GLN A 266 -4.36 2.11 -17.34
C GLN A 266 -5.35 2.28 -16.19
N LYS A 267 -6.64 2.45 -16.49
CA LYS A 267 -7.68 2.71 -15.47
C LYS A 267 -7.86 1.55 -14.49
N SER A 268 -7.42 0.36 -14.86
CA SER A 268 -7.42 -0.83 -14.02
C SER A 268 -6.29 -0.86 -12.99
N HIS A 269 -5.32 0.06 -13.07
CA HIS A 269 -4.15 0.13 -12.19
C HIS A 269 -3.99 1.48 -11.47
N VAL A 270 -4.61 2.54 -11.99
CA VAL A 270 -4.47 3.91 -11.49
C VAL A 270 -5.57 4.22 -10.48
N LEU A 271 -5.14 4.66 -9.29
CA LEU A 271 -5.99 5.23 -8.26
C LEU A 271 -5.70 6.73 -8.20
N TYR A 272 -6.71 7.54 -8.47
CA TYR A 272 -6.58 9.00 -8.44
C TYR A 272 -6.21 9.48 -7.04
N ASN A 273 -5.38 10.53 -6.97
CA ASN A 273 -4.91 11.16 -5.73
C ASN A 273 -4.04 10.28 -4.82
N LEU A 274 -3.64 9.08 -5.26
CA LEU A 274 -2.84 8.18 -4.42
C LEU A 274 -1.46 8.79 -4.06
N ASP A 275 -0.86 9.54 -4.98
CA ASP A 275 0.40 10.26 -4.77
C ASP A 275 0.35 11.22 -3.58
N LYS A 276 -0.76 11.96 -3.44
CA LYS A 276 -0.96 12.94 -2.37
C LYS A 276 -1.52 12.31 -1.10
N ALA A 277 -2.48 11.40 -1.23
CA ALA A 277 -3.18 10.77 -0.10
C ALA A 277 -2.31 9.75 0.67
N ARG A 278 -1.22 9.25 0.08
CA ARG A 278 -0.41 8.14 0.64
C ARG A 278 0.01 8.38 2.09
N LEU A 279 0.48 9.58 2.41
CA LEU A 279 0.93 9.92 3.76
C LEU A 279 -0.23 9.91 4.75
N ASP A 280 -1.36 10.51 4.38
CA ASP A 280 -2.53 10.56 5.27
C ASP A 280 -3.21 9.20 5.42
N ILE A 281 -3.18 8.36 4.38
CA ILE A 281 -3.59 6.95 4.47
C ILE A 281 -2.75 6.20 5.50
N ARG A 282 -1.41 6.35 5.47
CA ARG A 282 -0.51 5.74 6.45
C ARG A 282 -0.75 6.28 7.85
N LYS A 283 -0.97 7.60 7.97
CA LYS A 283 -1.17 8.26 9.26
C LYS A 283 -2.46 7.83 9.94
N GLN A 284 -3.55 7.78 9.18
CA GLN A 284 -4.87 7.42 9.66
C GLN A 284 -5.10 5.91 9.69
N ARG A 285 -4.23 5.13 9.03
CA ARG A 285 -4.37 3.68 8.78
C ARG A 285 -5.73 3.34 8.18
N ASN A 286 -6.27 4.23 7.36
CA ASN A 286 -7.54 4.07 6.66
C ASN A 286 -7.45 4.81 5.34
N VAL A 287 -8.05 4.26 4.30
CA VAL A 287 -8.18 4.90 2.99
C VAL A 287 -9.66 4.97 2.62
N ILE A 288 -10.09 6.12 2.12
CA ILE A 288 -11.46 6.29 1.64
C ILE A 288 -11.45 6.21 0.12
N VAL A 289 -12.19 5.26 -0.44
CA VAL A 289 -12.28 5.03 -1.88
C VAL A 289 -13.61 5.54 -2.41
N PHE A 290 -13.53 6.47 -3.35
CA PHE A 290 -14.63 7.07 -4.09
C PHE A 290 -14.71 6.53 -5.53
N GLU A 291 -15.82 6.81 -6.23
CA GLU A 291 -16.01 6.43 -7.63
C GLU A 291 -15.42 7.42 -8.62
N GLY A 292 -15.39 8.71 -8.27
CA GLY A 292 -14.94 9.79 -9.12
C GLY A 292 -13.84 10.65 -8.50
N PHE A 293 -12.99 11.24 -9.35
CA PHE A 293 -11.94 12.15 -8.90
C PHE A 293 -12.49 13.45 -8.31
N LEU A 294 -13.70 13.87 -8.69
CA LEU A 294 -14.33 15.06 -8.12
C LEU A 294 -14.72 14.85 -6.66
N ASP A 295 -15.19 13.65 -6.34
CA ASP A 295 -15.55 13.26 -4.98
C ASP A 295 -14.33 13.35 -4.06
N VAL A 296 -13.16 12.98 -4.57
CA VAL A 296 -11.89 13.14 -3.87
C VAL A 296 -11.56 14.61 -3.63
N ILE A 297 -11.76 15.47 -4.64
CA ILE A 297 -11.52 16.90 -4.47
C ILE A 297 -12.55 17.51 -3.50
N ALA A 298 -13.81 17.08 -3.55
CA ALA A 298 -14.86 17.52 -2.63
C ALA A 298 -14.57 17.04 -1.18
N ALA A 299 -14.12 15.81 -1.00
CA ALA A 299 -13.69 15.28 0.29
C ALA A 299 -12.47 16.04 0.84
N SER A 300 -11.50 16.37 -0.02
CA SER A 300 -10.32 17.17 0.31
C SER A 300 -10.72 18.56 0.83
N LYS A 301 -11.73 19.20 0.23
CA LYS A 301 -12.32 20.45 0.76
C LYS A 301 -12.83 20.30 2.19
N ALA A 302 -13.47 19.16 2.50
CA ALA A 302 -13.95 18.85 3.84
C ALA A 302 -12.84 18.41 4.83
N GLY A 303 -11.56 18.53 4.44
CA GLY A 303 -10.40 18.15 5.26
C GLY A 303 -10.12 16.65 5.29
N ILE A 304 -10.66 15.89 4.32
CA ILE A 304 -10.45 14.46 4.19
C ILE A 304 -9.34 14.22 3.16
N GLU A 305 -8.11 14.06 3.65
CA GLU A 305 -6.91 13.99 2.81
C GLU A 305 -6.51 12.57 2.40
N ASN A 306 -7.07 11.54 3.04
CA ASN A 306 -6.84 10.13 2.74
C ASN A 306 -7.82 9.56 1.70
N GLY A 307 -8.42 10.42 0.87
CA GLY A 307 -9.37 10.07 -0.18
C GLY A 307 -8.70 9.75 -1.52
N ILE A 308 -9.13 8.67 -2.16
CA ILE A 308 -8.70 8.25 -3.51
C ILE A 308 -9.91 7.82 -4.35
N ALA A 309 -9.78 7.74 -5.67
CA ALA A 309 -10.88 7.26 -6.53
C ALA A 309 -10.44 6.27 -7.59
N THR A 310 -11.36 5.40 -7.98
CA THR A 310 -11.24 4.68 -9.25
C THR A 310 -11.56 5.65 -10.40
N MET A 311 -10.92 5.50 -11.56
CA MET A 311 -11.10 6.45 -12.68
C MET A 311 -12.34 6.09 -13.54
N GLY A 312 -13.50 5.94 -12.90
CA GLY A 312 -14.75 5.48 -13.53
C GLY A 312 -14.71 3.99 -13.90
N THR A 313 -14.00 3.18 -13.12
CA THR A 313 -13.88 1.73 -13.29
C THR A 313 -14.21 1.02 -11.98
N ALA A 314 -14.68 -0.23 -12.06
CA ALA A 314 -14.84 -1.05 -10.87
C ALA A 314 -13.48 -1.28 -10.18
N LEU A 315 -13.50 -1.45 -8.87
CA LEU A 315 -12.30 -1.77 -8.10
C LEU A 315 -11.71 -3.11 -8.57
N THR A 316 -10.47 -3.10 -9.07
CA THR A 316 -9.79 -4.27 -9.65
C THR A 316 -8.89 -4.97 -8.64
N SER A 317 -8.45 -6.20 -8.93
CA SER A 317 -7.45 -6.91 -8.11
C SER A 317 -6.11 -6.15 -8.03
N SER A 318 -5.73 -5.43 -9.09
CA SER A 318 -4.54 -4.58 -9.09
C SER A 318 -4.70 -3.42 -8.11
N HIS A 319 -5.86 -2.76 -8.06
CA HIS A 319 -6.14 -1.73 -7.07
C HIS A 319 -6.09 -2.29 -5.64
N ILE A 320 -6.73 -3.44 -5.40
CA ILE A 320 -6.75 -4.08 -4.08
C ILE A 320 -5.33 -4.43 -3.62
N THR A 321 -4.49 -4.96 -4.51
CA THR A 321 -3.09 -5.27 -4.20
C THR A 321 -2.32 -4.02 -3.77
N LYS A 322 -2.55 -2.88 -4.43
CA LYS A 322 -1.94 -1.60 -4.05
C LYS A 322 -2.43 -1.11 -2.69
N LEU A 323 -3.74 -1.19 -2.44
CA LEU A 323 -4.33 -0.78 -1.16
C LEU A 323 -3.80 -1.61 0.01
N ASN A 324 -3.70 -2.93 -0.17
CA ASN A 324 -3.23 -3.85 0.87
C ASN A 324 -1.77 -3.60 1.31
N ARG A 325 -0.95 -2.97 0.44
CA ARG A 325 0.42 -2.55 0.79
C ARG A 325 0.47 -1.27 1.63
N LEU A 326 -0.62 -0.50 1.67
CA LEU A 326 -0.71 0.79 2.34
C LEU A 326 -1.47 0.72 3.66
N THR A 327 -2.56 -0.04 3.68
CA THR A 327 -3.42 -0.18 4.86
C THR A 327 -4.23 -1.48 4.79
N SER A 328 -4.57 -2.01 5.96
CA SER A 328 -5.50 -3.14 6.13
C SER A 328 -6.95 -2.70 6.34
N HIS A 329 -7.25 -1.39 6.33
CA HIS A 329 -8.59 -0.83 6.53
C HIS A 329 -8.96 0.10 5.37
N VAL A 330 -10.08 -0.20 4.72
CA VAL A 330 -10.65 0.54 3.59
C VAL A 330 -12.09 0.96 3.91
N THR A 331 -12.39 2.23 3.70
CA THR A 331 -13.76 2.77 3.73
C THR A 331 -14.21 3.05 2.31
N LEU A 332 -15.35 2.49 1.89
CA LEU A 332 -15.95 2.81 0.58
C LEU A 332 -16.96 3.95 0.75
N CYS A 333 -16.88 4.98 -0.08
CA CYS A 333 -17.86 6.07 -0.13
C CYS A 333 -18.25 6.31 -1.60
N PHE A 334 -19.27 5.57 -2.03
CA PHE A 334 -19.75 5.54 -3.41
C PHE A 334 -21.08 6.30 -3.51
N ASP A 335 -21.58 6.51 -4.73
CA ASP A 335 -22.81 7.26 -4.96
C ASP A 335 -23.99 6.59 -4.25
N GLY A 336 -24.88 7.40 -3.64
CA GLY A 336 -26.03 6.88 -2.88
C GLY A 336 -27.13 6.25 -3.73
N ASP A 337 -26.96 6.21 -5.05
CA ASP A 337 -27.93 5.70 -6.00
C ASP A 337 -27.96 4.15 -6.03
N ARG A 338 -28.71 3.56 -6.97
CA ARG A 338 -28.77 2.10 -7.08
C ARG A 338 -27.46 1.51 -7.63
N ALA A 339 -26.82 2.21 -8.56
CA ALA A 339 -25.61 1.73 -9.23
C ALA A 339 -24.42 1.77 -8.27
N GLY A 340 -24.24 2.86 -7.52
CA GLY A 340 -23.17 3.02 -6.54
C GLY A 340 -23.28 2.04 -5.37
N MET A 341 -24.49 1.77 -4.88
CA MET A 341 -24.70 0.73 -3.85
C MET A 341 -24.34 -0.68 -4.34
N GLU A 342 -24.67 -1.02 -5.59
CA GLU A 342 -24.26 -2.30 -6.20
C GLU A 342 -22.74 -2.35 -6.46
N ALA A 343 -22.14 -1.23 -6.86
CA ALA A 343 -20.68 -1.11 -7.00
C ALA A 343 -19.98 -1.30 -5.66
N ALA A 344 -20.49 -0.69 -4.58
CA ALA A 344 -19.96 -0.82 -3.22
C ALA A 344 -20.12 -2.25 -2.69
N LYS A 345 -21.23 -2.94 -3.00
CA LYS A 345 -21.41 -4.37 -2.70
C LYS A 345 -20.37 -5.25 -3.38
N LYS A 346 -20.10 -5.03 -4.66
CA LYS A 346 -19.06 -5.77 -5.41
C LYS A 346 -17.66 -5.49 -4.86
N ALA A 347 -17.33 -4.22 -4.66
CA ALA A 347 -16.03 -3.79 -4.15
C ALA A 347 -15.77 -4.31 -2.73
N SER A 348 -16.73 -4.17 -1.82
CA SER A 348 -16.59 -4.65 -0.43
C SER A 348 -16.45 -6.17 -0.34
N THR A 349 -17.17 -6.92 -1.18
CA THR A 349 -17.01 -8.38 -1.27
C THR A 349 -15.61 -8.77 -1.74
N ALA A 350 -15.07 -8.05 -2.74
CA ALA A 350 -13.71 -8.30 -3.23
C ALA A 350 -12.63 -7.97 -2.18
N LEU A 351 -12.81 -6.89 -1.42
CA LEU A 351 -11.91 -6.51 -0.32
C LEU A 351 -11.94 -7.53 0.83
N GLN A 352 -13.13 -7.97 1.22
CA GLN A 352 -13.32 -8.98 2.27
C GLN A 352 -12.72 -10.34 1.91
N ALA A 353 -12.75 -10.72 0.63
CA ALA A 353 -12.10 -11.94 0.15
C ALA A 353 -10.58 -11.91 0.45
N GLN A 354 -9.95 -10.73 0.33
CA GLN A 354 -8.54 -10.46 0.62
C GLN A 354 -8.26 -10.14 2.11
N GLN A 355 -9.23 -10.36 3.01
CA GLN A 355 -9.11 -10.10 4.45
C GLN A 355 -8.84 -8.64 4.81
N ILE A 356 -9.22 -7.70 3.95
CA ILE A 356 -9.14 -6.26 4.23
C ILE A 356 -10.35 -5.85 5.05
N GLN A 357 -10.12 -5.18 6.19
CA GLN A 357 -11.19 -4.61 6.99
C GLN A 357 -11.92 -3.56 6.16
N THR A 358 -13.20 -3.82 5.88
CA THR A 358 -13.99 -2.98 4.98
C THR A 358 -15.19 -2.40 5.68
N GLU A 359 -15.34 -1.09 5.57
CA GLU A 359 -16.48 -0.32 6.02
C GLU A 359 -17.06 0.50 4.86
N ILE A 360 -18.33 0.89 4.95
CA ILE A 360 -19.03 1.59 3.88
C ILE A 360 -19.72 2.84 4.46
N ALA A 361 -19.32 4.01 3.97
CA ALA A 361 -19.98 5.27 4.24
C ALA A 361 -21.09 5.49 3.20
N ILE A 362 -22.35 5.41 3.64
CA ILE A 362 -23.53 5.50 2.76
C ILE A 362 -24.01 6.95 2.72
N ILE A 363 -24.14 7.49 1.51
CA ILE A 363 -24.73 8.82 1.29
C ILE A 363 -26.24 8.69 1.12
N PRO A 364 -27.06 9.45 1.87
CA PRO A 364 -28.52 9.39 1.77
C PRO A 364 -29.04 10.04 0.46
N ASP A 365 -30.33 9.83 0.21
CA ASP A 365 -31.10 10.55 -0.83
C ASP A 365 -30.58 10.43 -2.27
N ALA A 366 -29.84 9.36 -2.58
CA ALA A 366 -29.23 9.12 -3.89
C ALA A 366 -28.30 10.25 -4.38
N MET A 367 -27.70 10.98 -3.44
CA MET A 367 -26.72 12.03 -3.74
C MET A 367 -25.32 11.43 -3.96
N ASP A 368 -24.48 12.17 -4.68
CA ASP A 368 -23.04 11.97 -4.71
C ASP A 368 -22.36 12.78 -3.57
N PRO A 369 -21.06 12.55 -3.28
CA PRO A 369 -20.33 13.31 -2.26
C PRO A 369 -20.36 14.84 -2.47
N ASP A 370 -20.21 15.30 -3.71
CA ASP A 370 -20.20 16.72 -4.08
C ASP A 370 -21.56 17.39 -3.79
N ASP A 371 -22.67 16.74 -4.15
CA ASP A 371 -24.03 17.20 -3.92
C ASP A 371 -24.39 17.16 -2.43
N TYR A 372 -23.96 16.14 -1.68
CA TYR A 372 -24.16 16.12 -0.23
C TYR A 372 -23.45 17.29 0.45
N ILE A 373 -22.19 17.57 0.08
CA ILE A 373 -21.41 18.68 0.64
C ILE A 373 -22.05 20.03 0.31
N LYS A 374 -22.57 20.22 -0.92
CA LYS A 374 -23.28 21.47 -1.28
C LYS A 374 -24.55 21.68 -0.46
N ASN A 375 -25.31 20.61 -0.23
CA ASN A 375 -26.62 20.71 0.44
C ASN A 375 -26.51 20.79 1.96
N TYR A 376 -25.56 20.07 2.57
CA TYR A 376 -25.47 19.89 4.02
C TYR A 376 -24.17 20.43 4.65
N GLY A 377 -23.19 20.81 3.84
CA GLY A 377 -21.91 21.35 4.28
C GLY A 377 -20.82 20.30 4.53
N GLU A 378 -19.57 20.77 4.48
CA GLU A 378 -18.36 19.97 4.65
C GLU A 378 -18.28 19.27 6.02
N GLU A 379 -18.65 19.97 7.10
CA GLU A 379 -18.63 19.42 8.46
C GLU A 379 -19.65 18.29 8.63
N ALA A 380 -20.83 18.41 8.03
CA ALA A 380 -21.85 17.37 8.06
C ALA A 380 -21.37 16.13 7.30
N PHE A 381 -20.74 16.30 6.14
CA PHE A 381 -20.16 15.20 5.38
C PHE A 381 -19.12 14.43 6.21
N ARG A 382 -18.17 15.14 6.82
CA ARG A 382 -17.14 14.52 7.66
C ARG A 382 -17.75 13.78 8.85
N THR A 383 -18.57 14.45 9.66
CA THR A 383 -19.03 13.92 10.96
C THR A 383 -20.19 12.94 10.88
N LYS A 384 -21.05 13.04 9.86
CA LYS A 384 -22.23 12.20 9.72
C LYS A 384 -22.07 11.06 8.73
N ILE A 385 -21.21 11.21 7.72
CA ILE A 385 -21.02 10.20 6.67
C ILE A 385 -19.70 9.46 6.89
N ILE A 386 -18.59 10.18 6.90
CA ILE A 386 -17.25 9.57 6.90
C ILE A 386 -16.85 9.01 8.26
N GLU A 387 -17.15 9.71 9.36
CA GLU A 387 -16.86 9.25 10.72
C GLU A 387 -17.84 8.20 11.25
N LYS A 388 -18.91 7.88 10.51
CA LYS A 388 -19.93 6.89 10.90
C LYS A 388 -20.18 5.85 9.81
N PRO A 389 -19.14 5.13 9.35
CA PRO A 389 -19.32 4.14 8.31
C PRO A 389 -20.02 2.89 8.88
N HIS A 390 -20.69 2.16 8.01
CA HIS A 390 -21.31 0.88 8.32
C HIS A 390 -20.30 -0.26 8.17
N SER A 391 -20.35 -1.25 9.07
CA SER A 391 -19.60 -2.49 8.88
C SER A 391 -20.05 -3.20 7.59
N TYR A 392 -19.17 -4.03 7.01
CA TYR A 392 -19.51 -4.86 5.85
C TYR A 392 -20.84 -5.61 6.01
N LEU A 393 -21.04 -6.30 7.15
CA LEU A 393 -22.26 -7.06 7.40
C LEU A 393 -23.50 -6.16 7.50
N SER A 394 -23.40 -5.02 8.20
CA SER A 394 -24.50 -4.06 8.29
C SER A 394 -24.88 -3.52 6.91
N PHE A 395 -23.89 -3.20 6.09
CA PHE A 395 -24.10 -2.75 4.72
C PHE A 395 -24.78 -3.82 3.85
N MET A 396 -24.35 -5.08 3.94
CA MET A 396 -24.97 -6.18 3.20
C MET A 396 -26.43 -6.38 3.59
N MET A 397 -26.77 -6.22 4.88
CA MET A 397 -28.17 -6.23 5.34
C MET A 397 -28.98 -5.08 4.72
N ILE A 398 -28.43 -3.86 4.71
CA ILE A 398 -29.09 -2.68 4.12
C ILE A 398 -29.37 -2.91 2.62
N VAL A 399 -28.38 -3.37 1.86
CA VAL A 399 -28.53 -3.61 0.42
C VAL A 399 -29.53 -4.73 0.15
N SER A 400 -29.39 -5.87 0.83
CA SER A 400 -30.27 -7.03 0.61
C SER A 400 -31.72 -6.76 1.02
N LYS A 401 -31.99 -5.76 1.88
CA LYS A 401 -33.33 -5.37 2.30
C LYS A 401 -34.06 -4.47 1.30
N ARG A 402 -33.34 -3.66 0.51
CA ARG A 402 -33.90 -2.53 -0.28
C ARG A 402 -35.02 -2.93 -1.26
N ASP A 403 -34.95 -4.13 -1.84
CA ASP A 403 -35.92 -4.63 -2.84
C ASP A 403 -36.82 -5.76 -2.29
N LYS A 404 -36.94 -5.92 -0.97
CA LYS A 404 -37.66 -7.06 -0.35
C LYS A 404 -38.88 -6.63 0.45
N ASN A 405 -39.97 -7.38 0.28
CA ASN A 405 -41.19 -7.20 1.08
C ASN A 405 -41.30 -8.31 2.11
N PHE A 406 -41.13 -8.01 3.40
CA PHE A 406 -41.19 -9.04 4.45
C PHE A 406 -42.59 -9.63 4.71
N ASN A 407 -43.63 -9.09 4.08
CA ASN A 407 -44.94 -9.74 4.04
C ASN A 407 -45.01 -10.89 3.01
N ASN A 408 -44.03 -10.97 2.10
CA ASN A 408 -43.88 -12.06 1.16
C ASN A 408 -42.89 -13.09 1.71
N GLU A 409 -43.37 -14.31 1.94
CA GLU A 409 -42.56 -15.40 2.51
C GLU A 409 -41.29 -15.69 1.69
N ASN A 410 -41.37 -15.58 0.35
CA ASN A 410 -40.22 -15.83 -0.53
C ASN A 410 -39.12 -14.76 -0.34
N ASP A 411 -39.50 -13.50 -0.23
CA ASP A 411 -38.54 -12.39 -0.06
C ASP A 411 -37.87 -12.49 1.32
N THR A 412 -38.64 -12.83 2.36
CA THR A 412 -38.11 -13.07 3.71
C THR A 412 -37.12 -14.23 3.73
N LEU A 413 -37.47 -15.36 3.10
CA LEU A 413 -36.56 -16.51 3.00
C LEU A 413 -35.29 -16.17 2.21
N GLN A 414 -35.42 -15.43 1.10
CA GLN A 414 -34.28 -15.01 0.29
C GLN A 414 -33.35 -14.05 1.06
N TYR A 415 -33.92 -13.10 1.81
CA TYR A 415 -33.13 -12.21 2.68
C TYR A 415 -32.32 -12.98 3.72
N ILE A 416 -32.98 -13.87 4.46
CA ILE A 416 -32.32 -14.67 5.49
C ILE A 416 -31.23 -15.53 4.84
N GLN A 417 -31.52 -16.17 3.70
CA GLN A 417 -30.54 -17.01 3.01
C GLN A 417 -29.28 -16.23 2.60
N GLU A 418 -29.43 -15.08 1.95
CA GLU A 418 -28.30 -14.24 1.50
C GLU A 418 -27.39 -13.83 2.67
N ILE A 419 -27.96 -13.39 3.80
CA ILE A 419 -27.17 -12.98 4.96
C ILE A 419 -26.52 -14.17 5.67
N LEU A 420 -27.23 -15.30 5.77
CA LEU A 420 -26.66 -16.52 6.36
C LEU A 420 -25.52 -17.10 5.52
N GLU A 421 -25.56 -16.97 4.20
CA GLU A 421 -24.45 -17.36 3.33
C GLU A 421 -23.19 -16.55 3.65
N ILE A 422 -23.31 -15.24 3.89
CA ILE A 422 -22.19 -14.38 4.29
C ILE A 422 -21.70 -14.73 5.71
N LEU A 423 -22.62 -14.91 6.66
CA LEU A 423 -22.28 -15.30 8.04
C LEU A 423 -21.61 -16.67 8.11
N SER A 424 -21.88 -17.57 7.16
CA SER A 424 -21.31 -18.92 7.16
C SER A 424 -19.79 -18.95 6.94
N ASP A 425 -19.21 -17.98 6.23
CA ASP A 425 -17.82 -18.05 5.79
C ASP A 425 -16.80 -17.47 6.78
N ARG A 426 -17.06 -16.31 7.41
CA ARG A 426 -16.00 -15.58 8.16
C ARG A 426 -16.43 -14.72 9.37
N SER A 427 -17.57 -15.00 10.00
CA SER A 427 -18.01 -14.25 11.21
C SER A 427 -17.61 -14.92 12.52
N SER A 428 -17.25 -14.11 13.53
CA SER A 428 -17.04 -14.59 14.90
C SER A 428 -18.35 -15.10 15.52
N SER A 429 -18.28 -15.93 16.56
CA SER A 429 -19.49 -16.42 17.25
C SER A 429 -20.33 -15.29 17.83
N VAL A 430 -19.71 -14.19 18.23
CA VAL A 430 -20.37 -13.01 18.80
C VAL A 430 -21.05 -12.21 17.70
N GLU A 431 -20.39 -11.95 16.58
CA GLU A 431 -21.01 -11.27 15.44
C GLU A 431 -22.20 -12.05 14.90
N ARG A 432 -22.07 -13.39 14.78
CA ARG A 432 -23.19 -14.25 14.37
C ARG A 432 -24.40 -14.05 15.26
N ASP A 433 -24.21 -14.08 16.57
CA ASP A 433 -25.30 -13.91 17.52
C ASP A 433 -25.95 -12.52 17.40
N LEU A 434 -25.14 -11.46 17.29
CA LEU A 434 -25.64 -10.10 17.11
C LEU A 434 -26.49 -9.95 15.83
N TYR A 435 -25.99 -10.40 14.68
CA TYR A 435 -26.71 -10.26 13.42
C TYR A 435 -27.88 -11.24 13.30
N ILE A 436 -27.84 -12.42 13.94
CA ILE A 436 -28.99 -13.34 13.98
C ILE A 436 -30.13 -12.75 14.81
N ARG A 437 -29.84 -12.13 15.96
CA ARG A 437 -30.85 -11.39 16.74
C ARG A 437 -31.47 -10.28 15.91
N GLN A 438 -30.66 -9.51 15.18
CA GLN A 438 -31.16 -8.46 14.30
C GLN A 438 -32.04 -9.02 13.18
N LEU A 439 -31.62 -10.09 12.50
CA LEU A 439 -32.42 -10.78 11.49
C LEU A 439 -33.75 -11.28 12.05
N SER A 440 -33.75 -11.86 13.26
CA SER A 440 -34.96 -12.32 13.93
C SER A 440 -35.93 -11.18 14.20
N GLN A 441 -35.44 -10.05 14.73
CA GLN A 441 -36.25 -8.86 14.98
C GLN A 441 -36.82 -8.24 13.70
N GLU A 442 -36.05 -8.22 12.61
CA GLU A 442 -36.48 -7.64 11.33
C GLU A 442 -37.46 -8.52 10.56
N THR A 443 -37.33 -9.84 10.65
CA THR A 443 -38.11 -10.81 9.85
C THR A 443 -39.22 -11.52 10.62
N ASN A 444 -39.26 -11.35 11.95
CA ASN A 444 -40.17 -12.08 12.85
C ASN A 444 -40.00 -13.61 12.84
N VAL A 445 -38.88 -14.12 12.31
CA VAL A 445 -38.52 -15.54 12.35
C VAL A 445 -37.74 -15.82 13.64
N SER A 446 -38.01 -16.96 14.29
CA SER A 446 -37.32 -17.28 15.56
C SER A 446 -35.82 -17.49 15.36
N GLU A 447 -35.02 -17.05 16.34
CA GLU A 447 -33.56 -17.22 16.33
C GLU A 447 -33.18 -18.71 16.18
N GLU A 448 -33.91 -19.62 16.83
CA GLU A 448 -33.66 -21.06 16.74
C GLU A 448 -33.78 -21.57 15.29
N ALA A 449 -34.77 -21.10 14.54
CA ALA A 449 -34.97 -21.49 13.15
C ALA A 449 -33.81 -20.97 12.27
N ILE A 450 -33.39 -19.72 12.49
CA ILE A 450 -32.27 -19.09 11.79
C ILE A 450 -30.95 -19.85 12.08
N TYR A 451 -30.69 -20.18 13.34
CA TYR A 451 -29.52 -20.99 13.75
C TYR A 451 -29.53 -22.38 13.13
N GLN A 452 -30.69 -23.06 13.08
CA GLN A 452 -30.81 -24.35 12.40
C GLN A 452 -30.51 -24.24 10.91
N HIS A 453 -30.96 -23.17 10.26
CA HIS A 453 -30.70 -22.94 8.84
C HIS A 453 -29.21 -22.68 8.58
N LEU A 454 -28.55 -21.86 9.41
CA LEU A 454 -27.11 -21.63 9.33
C LEU A 454 -26.32 -22.94 9.43
N ARG A 455 -26.68 -23.84 10.36
CA ARG A 455 -26.06 -25.17 10.50
C ARG A 455 -26.23 -26.03 9.24
N LYS A 456 -27.38 -25.96 8.58
CA LYS A 456 -27.61 -26.66 7.31
C LYS A 456 -26.70 -26.13 6.19
N ILE A 457 -26.53 -24.81 6.09
CA ILE A 457 -25.65 -24.17 5.09
C ILE A 457 -24.19 -24.58 5.33
N GLN A 458 -23.72 -24.49 6.58
CA GLN A 458 -22.38 -24.94 6.97
C GLN A 458 -22.15 -26.42 6.68
N GLY A 459 -23.15 -27.27 6.97
CA GLY A 459 -23.10 -28.71 6.66
C GLY A 459 -23.04 -29.02 5.15
N LYS A 460 -23.70 -28.22 4.31
CA LYS A 460 -23.60 -28.35 2.84
C LYS A 460 -22.22 -27.94 2.32
N LYS A 461 -21.68 -26.80 2.77
CA LYS A 461 -20.33 -26.32 2.39
C LYS A 461 -19.24 -27.31 2.82
N ALA A 462 -19.33 -27.89 4.01
CA ALA A 462 -18.38 -28.90 4.49
C ALA A 462 -18.42 -30.21 3.67
N LYS A 463 -19.57 -30.57 3.10
CA LYS A 463 -19.70 -31.74 2.20
C LYS A 463 -19.12 -31.47 0.81
N GLN A 464 -19.32 -30.27 0.26
CA GLN A 464 -18.75 -29.85 -1.02
C GLN A 464 -17.22 -29.69 -0.95
N SER A 465 -16.71 -29.05 0.11
CA SER A 465 -15.26 -28.95 0.38
C SER A 465 -14.57 -30.32 0.47
N LYS A 466 -15.22 -31.34 1.02
CA LYS A 466 -14.68 -32.72 1.09
C LYS A 466 -14.66 -33.46 -0.26
N GLN A 467 -15.41 -33.02 -1.27
CA GLN A 467 -15.38 -33.61 -2.61
C GLN A 467 -14.35 -32.94 -3.55
N GLU A 468 -13.94 -31.70 -3.28
CA GLU A 468 -13.00 -30.95 -4.14
C GLU A 468 -11.58 -30.80 -3.56
N SER A 469 -11.33 -31.24 -2.32
CA SER A 469 -10.04 -31.04 -1.64
C SER A 469 -9.32 -32.35 -1.32
N SER A 470 -8.62 -32.92 -2.31
CA SER A 470 -7.57 -33.92 -2.09
C SER A 470 -6.17 -33.28 -2.21
N ILE A 471 -5.92 -32.17 -1.50
CA ILE A 471 -4.58 -31.72 -1.05
C ILE A 471 -4.81 -30.91 0.25
N PRO A 472 -4.17 -31.24 1.39
CA PRO A 472 -4.29 -30.44 2.60
C PRO A 472 -3.24 -29.30 2.61
N ILE A 473 -3.68 -28.06 2.42
CA ILE A 473 -2.93 -26.86 2.83
C ILE A 473 -3.66 -26.28 4.05
N THR A 474 -2.96 -26.25 5.19
CA THR A 474 -3.50 -25.75 6.46
C THR A 474 -3.07 -24.30 6.63
N ILE A 475 -3.99 -23.35 6.45
CA ILE A 475 -3.79 -21.94 6.85
C ILE A 475 -4.78 -21.66 7.99
N LYS A 476 -4.26 -21.24 9.15
CA LYS A 476 -5.07 -20.75 10.27
C LYS A 476 -5.17 -19.21 10.19
N PRO A 477 -6.33 -18.61 10.44
CA PRO A 477 -6.46 -17.17 10.59
C PRO A 477 -6.04 -16.73 12.01
N GLU A 478 -5.15 -15.74 12.11
CA GLU A 478 -4.73 -15.13 13.38
C GLU A 478 -5.69 -14.00 13.78
N MET A 479 -6.12 -14.03 15.05
CA MET A 479 -7.00 -13.04 15.66
C MET A 479 -6.21 -11.82 16.18
N THR A 480 -6.78 -10.64 15.93
CA THR A 480 -6.67 -9.36 16.65
C THR A 480 -5.65 -9.24 17.79
N LYS A 481 -4.64 -8.38 17.58
CA LYS A 481 -3.57 -8.03 18.54
C LYS A 481 -4.06 -7.07 19.63
N ILE A 482 -4.30 -7.60 20.82
CA ILE A 482 -4.02 -6.89 22.09
C ILE A 482 -2.49 -6.96 22.29
N LYS A 483 -1.82 -5.86 22.65
CA LYS A 483 -0.36 -5.81 22.90
C LYS A 483 0.05 -6.91 23.90
N LYS A 484 0.50 -8.06 23.39
CA LYS A 484 1.02 -9.18 24.19
C LYS A 484 2.49 -8.94 24.52
N ALA A 485 2.89 -9.34 25.71
CA ALA A 485 4.30 -9.54 26.03
C ALA A 485 4.90 -10.51 24.99
N ILE A 486 6.06 -10.13 24.42
CA ILE A 486 6.80 -10.92 23.43
C ILE A 486 7.05 -12.32 24.01
N SER A 487 6.59 -13.36 23.32
CA SER A 487 6.77 -14.75 23.77
C SER A 487 8.24 -15.16 23.67
N ALA A 488 8.65 -16.19 24.43
CA ALA A 488 10.05 -16.63 24.45
C ALA A 488 10.55 -17.05 23.06
N ASP A 489 9.68 -17.66 22.25
CA ASP A 489 9.94 -18.03 20.86
C ASP A 489 10.14 -16.81 19.96
N GLU A 490 9.33 -15.76 20.12
CA GLU A 490 9.48 -14.53 19.35
C GLU A 490 10.77 -13.79 19.69
N ARG A 491 11.15 -13.82 20.97
CA ARG A 491 12.41 -13.25 21.42
C ARG A 491 13.60 -14.00 20.81
N ALA A 492 13.56 -15.34 20.80
CA ALA A 492 14.60 -16.17 20.20
C ALA A 492 14.74 -15.92 18.69
N GLU A 493 13.62 -15.82 17.96
CA GLU A 493 13.64 -15.46 16.53
C GLU A 493 14.22 -14.06 16.30
N ARG A 494 13.84 -13.09 17.12
CA ARG A 494 14.32 -11.71 17.00
C ARG A 494 15.81 -11.57 17.28
N ILE A 495 16.34 -12.24 18.30
CA ILE A 495 17.76 -12.25 18.63
C ILE A 495 18.56 -12.97 17.53
N LEU A 496 18.08 -14.13 17.06
CA LEU A 496 18.72 -14.86 15.96
C LEU A 496 18.82 -14.01 14.69
N LEU A 497 17.72 -13.34 14.31
CA LEU A 497 17.73 -12.42 13.18
C LEU A 497 18.67 -11.23 13.42
N SER A 498 18.74 -10.70 14.65
CA SER A 498 19.67 -9.61 14.99
C SER A 498 21.12 -10.00 14.73
N HIS A 499 21.52 -11.21 15.12
CA HIS A 499 22.85 -11.76 14.84
C HIS A 499 23.11 -11.93 13.34
N MET A 500 22.14 -12.45 12.58
CA MET A 500 22.25 -12.56 11.11
C MET A 500 22.40 -11.21 10.39
N LEU A 501 21.78 -10.15 10.91
CA LEU A 501 21.89 -8.80 10.33
C LEU A 501 23.27 -8.18 10.52
N HIS A 502 24.06 -8.65 11.49
CA HIS A 502 25.37 -8.09 11.83
C HIS A 502 26.55 -9.00 11.49
N ASN A 503 26.29 -10.31 11.41
CA ASN A 503 27.28 -11.30 11.02
C ASN A 503 26.66 -12.28 10.00
N PRO A 504 27.00 -12.16 8.71
CA PRO A 504 26.50 -13.05 7.66
C PRO A 504 26.82 -14.52 7.90
N SER A 505 27.91 -14.85 8.62
CA SER A 505 28.27 -16.26 8.90
C SER A 505 27.24 -17.01 9.75
N VAL A 506 26.40 -16.29 10.50
CA VAL A 506 25.30 -16.87 11.29
C VAL A 506 24.22 -17.48 10.41
N ILE A 507 24.04 -16.98 9.18
CA ILE A 507 23.10 -17.51 8.19
C ILE A 507 23.47 -18.96 7.85
N ASP A 508 24.75 -19.24 7.63
CA ASP A 508 25.23 -20.59 7.31
C ASP A 508 25.06 -21.56 8.50
N ILE A 509 25.28 -21.07 9.72
CA ILE A 509 25.06 -21.86 10.94
C ILE A 509 23.58 -22.26 11.06
N ALA A 510 22.67 -21.29 10.87
CA ALA A 510 21.23 -21.55 10.95
C ALA A 510 20.74 -22.48 9.82
N ARG A 511 21.23 -22.31 8.59
CA ARG A 511 20.91 -23.19 7.44
C ARG A 511 21.29 -24.64 7.70
N ARG A 512 22.47 -24.88 8.29
CA ARG A 512 22.93 -26.24 8.62
C ARG A 512 22.13 -26.89 9.75
N ASP A 513 21.63 -26.09 10.70
CA ASP A 513 20.97 -26.62 11.91
C ASP A 513 19.44 -26.83 11.75
N LEU A 514 18.77 -26.10 10.84
CA LEU A 514 17.31 -26.06 10.73
C LEU A 514 16.71 -26.56 9.39
N GLU A 515 17.56 -27.00 8.45
CA GLU A 515 17.23 -27.65 7.16
C GLU A 515 16.24 -26.86 6.26
N ASP A 516 14.92 -27.00 6.46
CA ASP A 516 13.88 -26.54 5.51
C ASP A 516 13.26 -25.16 5.83
N GLN A 517 13.25 -24.74 7.09
CA GLN A 517 12.76 -23.43 7.53
C GLN A 517 13.66 -22.95 8.67
N CYS A 518 14.06 -21.69 8.74
CA CYS A 518 14.88 -21.17 9.84
C CYS A 518 14.05 -20.54 10.97
N PHE A 519 12.86 -20.06 10.66
CA PHE A 519 11.97 -19.37 11.58
C PHE A 519 10.63 -20.12 11.74
N ILE A 520 9.95 -19.88 12.85
CA ILE A 520 8.60 -20.38 13.17
C ILE A 520 7.54 -19.47 12.53
N ARG A 521 7.77 -18.15 12.55
CA ARG A 521 6.87 -17.16 11.97
C ARG A 521 7.21 -16.92 10.50
N ASP A 522 6.20 -17.03 9.63
CA ASP A 522 6.36 -16.84 8.18
C ASP A 522 7.00 -15.50 7.82
N ALA A 523 6.67 -14.43 8.55
CA ALA A 523 7.23 -13.11 8.29
C ALA A 523 8.75 -13.05 8.54
N TYR A 524 9.25 -13.72 9.57
CA TYR A 524 10.70 -13.81 9.83
C TYR A 524 11.39 -14.70 8.81
N GLU A 525 10.73 -15.77 8.35
CA GLU A 525 11.26 -16.63 7.29
C GLU A 525 11.40 -15.86 5.96
N VAL A 526 10.41 -15.02 5.62
CA VAL A 526 10.49 -14.17 4.42
C VAL A 526 11.67 -13.19 4.53
N VAL A 527 11.86 -12.55 5.70
CA VAL A 527 13.04 -11.69 5.92
C VAL A 527 14.33 -12.48 5.75
N PHE A 528 14.43 -13.68 6.31
CA PHE A 528 15.60 -14.54 6.21
C PHE A 528 15.95 -14.93 4.77
N VAL A 529 14.96 -15.34 3.98
CA VAL A 529 15.17 -15.69 2.56
C VAL A 529 15.67 -14.48 1.78
N ARG A 530 15.06 -13.31 2.00
CA ARG A 530 15.48 -12.04 1.36
C ARG A 530 16.87 -11.60 1.80
N LEU A 531 17.18 -11.71 3.09
CA LEU A 531 18.48 -11.37 3.67
C LEU A 531 19.58 -12.26 3.11
N THR A 532 19.28 -13.54 2.91
CA THR A 532 20.29 -14.44 2.35
C THR A 532 20.57 -14.14 0.89
N GLY A 533 19.53 -13.92 0.08
CA GLY A 533 19.71 -13.48 -1.31
C GLY A 533 20.46 -12.14 -1.40
N PHE A 534 20.23 -11.23 -0.44
CA PHE A 534 20.95 -9.97 -0.35
C PHE A 534 22.45 -10.16 -0.12
N TYR A 535 22.87 -10.99 0.84
CA TYR A 535 24.30 -11.23 1.09
C TYR A 535 24.99 -12.08 0.00
N GLU A 536 24.23 -12.89 -0.74
CA GLU A 536 24.72 -13.58 -1.94
C GLU A 536 25.05 -12.58 -3.08
N GLU A 537 24.26 -11.51 -3.21
CA GLU A 537 24.46 -10.45 -4.22
C GLU A 537 25.45 -9.36 -3.75
N TYR A 538 25.45 -9.05 -2.45
CA TYR A 538 26.25 -8.01 -1.80
C TYR A 538 27.02 -8.58 -0.58
N PRO A 539 28.17 -9.26 -0.79
CA PRO A 539 28.91 -9.89 0.30
C PRO A 539 29.40 -8.92 1.39
N ASP A 540 29.73 -7.68 1.00
CA ASP A 540 30.18 -6.62 1.89
C ASP A 540 29.03 -5.68 2.34
N GLY A 541 27.78 -6.01 2.00
CA GLY A 541 26.62 -5.20 2.34
C GLY A 541 26.34 -5.19 3.85
N ASP A 542 25.65 -4.15 4.32
CA ASP A 542 25.19 -4.05 5.71
C ASP A 542 23.64 -4.11 5.80
N TYR A 543 23.12 -4.23 7.03
CA TYR A 543 21.67 -4.25 7.22
C TYR A 543 21.00 -2.92 6.85
N GLN A 544 21.72 -1.79 6.85
CA GLN A 544 21.17 -0.52 6.41
C GLN A 544 20.87 -0.54 4.92
N ARG A 545 21.80 -1.08 4.13
CA ARG A 545 21.59 -1.31 2.71
C ARG A 545 20.50 -2.35 2.45
N PHE A 546 20.40 -3.38 3.29
CA PHE A 546 19.29 -4.32 3.20
C PHE A 546 17.92 -3.63 3.38
N LEU A 547 17.81 -2.65 4.29
CA LEU A 547 16.59 -1.86 4.48
C LEU A 547 16.21 -1.00 3.26
N GLU A 548 17.19 -0.56 2.47
CA GLU A 548 16.98 0.22 1.25
C GLU A 548 16.33 -0.61 0.12
N VAL A 549 16.68 -1.91 0.05
CA VAL A 549 16.13 -2.85 -0.93
C VAL A 549 14.76 -3.41 -0.51
N LEU A 550 14.45 -3.35 0.79
CA LEU A 550 13.17 -3.83 1.33
C LEU A 550 12.03 -2.82 1.11
N ASN A 551 11.23 -3.06 0.07
CA ASN A 551 10.05 -2.23 -0.22
C ASN A 551 8.85 -2.47 0.72
N ASP A 552 8.82 -3.60 1.43
CA ASP A 552 7.71 -3.97 2.32
C ASP A 552 7.88 -3.33 3.72
N ALA A 553 6.88 -2.57 4.16
CA ALA A 553 6.91 -1.85 5.42
C ALA A 553 6.87 -2.77 6.65
N GLU A 554 6.16 -3.90 6.59
CA GLU A 554 6.11 -4.86 7.71
C GLU A 554 7.43 -5.63 7.81
N LEU A 555 8.06 -5.98 6.69
CA LEU A 555 9.39 -6.60 6.71
C LEU A 555 10.45 -5.62 7.23
N ARG A 556 10.45 -4.36 6.78
CA ARG A 556 11.35 -3.32 7.31
C ARG A 556 11.19 -3.15 8.81
N LYS A 557 9.96 -3.13 9.31
CA LYS A 557 9.68 -3.08 10.74
C LYS A 557 10.31 -4.26 11.50
N ILE A 558 10.18 -5.49 11.00
CA ILE A 558 10.79 -6.68 11.64
C ILE A 558 12.31 -6.54 11.69
N VAL A 559 12.93 -6.13 10.59
CA VAL A 559 14.39 -5.89 10.52
C VAL A 559 14.81 -4.82 11.51
N MET A 560 14.06 -3.72 11.61
CA MET A 560 14.36 -2.63 12.55
C MET A 560 14.22 -3.07 14.01
N GLU A 561 13.16 -3.81 14.34
CA GLU A 561 12.96 -4.37 15.69
C GLU A 561 14.09 -5.35 16.06
N ALA A 562 14.57 -6.15 15.10
CA ALA A 562 15.71 -7.04 15.30
C ALA A 562 17.05 -6.27 15.43
N ALA A 563 17.31 -5.28 14.59
CA ALA A 563 18.54 -4.47 14.63
C ALA A 563 18.67 -3.63 15.91
N LEU A 564 17.55 -3.27 16.53
CA LEU A 564 17.51 -2.54 17.80
C LEU A 564 17.54 -3.44 19.04
N SER A 565 17.44 -4.76 18.88
CA SER A 565 17.49 -5.70 20.00
C SER A 565 18.87 -5.70 20.66
N GLU A 566 18.90 -5.75 21.99
CA GLU A 566 20.13 -5.93 22.76
C GLU A 566 20.67 -7.34 22.49
N ARG A 567 21.97 -7.41 22.17
CA ARG A 567 22.73 -8.64 21.92
C ARG A 567 24.04 -8.56 22.69
N ASP A 568 24.56 -9.70 23.12
CA ASP A 568 25.88 -9.79 23.74
C ASP A 568 26.95 -10.13 22.69
N PRO A 569 27.80 -9.17 22.27
CA PRO A 569 28.85 -9.44 21.29
C PRO A 569 29.95 -10.37 21.82
N GLU A 570 30.11 -10.49 23.14
CA GLU A 570 31.15 -11.34 23.74
C GLU A 570 30.77 -12.82 23.74
N HIS A 571 29.47 -13.14 23.63
CA HIS A 571 28.91 -14.50 23.68
C HIS A 571 28.02 -14.84 22.47
N GLU A 572 28.34 -14.29 21.29
CA GLU A 572 27.55 -14.45 20.05
C GLU A 572 27.21 -15.93 19.74
N THR A 573 28.20 -16.82 19.81
CA THR A 573 28.03 -18.23 19.48
C THR A 573 27.10 -18.96 20.45
N GLU A 574 27.14 -18.61 21.74
CA GLU A 574 26.29 -19.20 22.77
C GLU A 574 24.84 -18.72 22.61
N GLU A 575 24.62 -17.42 22.38
CA GLU A 575 23.29 -16.86 22.14
C GLU A 575 22.63 -17.42 20.87
N VAL A 576 23.38 -17.54 19.78
CA VAL A 576 22.89 -18.13 18.52
C VAL A 576 22.48 -19.59 18.76
N MET A 577 23.33 -20.39 19.41
CA MET A 577 23.02 -21.78 19.70
C MET A 577 21.81 -21.94 20.63
N ASP A 578 21.64 -21.05 21.62
CA ASP A 578 20.46 -21.00 22.48
C ASP A 578 19.18 -20.70 21.71
N CYS A 579 19.22 -19.72 20.80
CA CYS A 579 18.09 -19.40 19.95
C CYS A 579 17.70 -20.59 19.05
N LEU A 580 18.68 -21.22 18.40
CA LEU A 580 18.46 -22.40 17.56
C LEU A 580 17.88 -23.58 18.36
N ARG A 581 18.41 -23.86 19.55
CA ARG A 581 17.87 -24.87 20.47
C ARG A 581 16.43 -24.57 20.85
N HIS A 582 16.11 -23.32 21.18
CA HIS A 582 14.77 -22.90 21.56
C HIS A 582 13.77 -23.06 20.40
N ILE A 583 14.13 -22.62 19.20
CA ILE A 583 13.32 -22.76 17.99
C ILE A 583 13.06 -24.24 17.68
N ARG A 584 14.09 -25.09 17.75
CA ARG A 584 13.97 -26.54 17.56
C ARG A 584 13.03 -27.17 18.59
N LYS A 585 13.19 -26.83 19.86
CA LYS A 585 12.32 -27.30 20.95
C LYS A 585 10.87 -26.95 20.67
N TYR A 586 10.60 -25.69 20.36
CA TYR A 586 9.24 -25.19 20.10
C TYR A 586 8.59 -25.86 18.88
N ARG A 587 9.35 -26.14 17.82
CA ARG A 587 8.86 -26.89 16.65
C ARG A 587 8.43 -28.30 16.99
N ILE A 588 9.21 -29.01 17.81
CA ILE A 588 8.85 -30.36 18.25
C ILE A 588 7.58 -30.30 19.09
N GLU A 589 7.43 -29.31 19.97
CA GLU A 589 6.19 -29.08 20.74
C GLU A 589 4.97 -28.81 19.84
N LEU A 590 5.11 -28.01 18.78
CA LEU A 590 4.06 -27.77 17.79
C LEU A 590 3.67 -29.06 17.05
N ARG A 591 4.65 -29.86 16.62
CA ARG A 591 4.40 -31.17 15.97
C ARG A 591 3.67 -32.12 16.91
N ILE A 592 4.05 -32.19 18.19
CA ILE A 592 3.36 -32.99 19.21
C ILE A 592 1.91 -32.53 19.36
N LYS A 593 1.67 -31.22 19.51
CA LYS A 593 0.31 -30.68 19.64
C LYS A 593 -0.56 -31.01 18.43
N ARG A 594 0.00 -30.88 17.21
CA ARG A 594 -0.69 -31.21 15.96
C ARG A 594 -1.05 -32.69 15.90
N LYS A 595 -0.08 -33.59 16.13
CA LYS A 595 -0.30 -35.04 16.11
C LYS A 595 -1.31 -35.51 17.16
N LEU A 596 -1.30 -34.93 18.36
CA LEU A 596 -2.31 -35.20 19.39
C LEU A 596 -3.70 -34.69 19.01
N HIS A 597 -3.79 -33.57 18.29
CA HIS A 597 -5.06 -33.07 17.77
C HIS A 597 -5.62 -33.97 16.67
N GLU A 598 -4.78 -34.33 15.68
CA GLU A 598 -5.13 -35.26 14.60
C GLU A 598 -5.54 -36.63 15.15
N ALA A 599 -4.87 -37.12 16.19
CA ALA A 599 -5.24 -38.37 16.87
C ALA A 599 -6.64 -38.30 17.48
N LYS A 600 -7.00 -37.18 18.14
CA LYS A 600 -8.35 -36.95 18.69
C LYS A 600 -9.40 -36.82 17.61
N GLU A 601 -9.07 -36.24 16.46
CA GLU A 601 -9.99 -36.17 15.32
C GLU A 601 -10.22 -37.53 14.67
N ALA A 602 -9.16 -38.34 14.52
CA ALA A 602 -9.25 -39.72 14.04
C ALA A 602 -10.11 -40.60 14.98
N GLU A 603 -9.97 -40.42 16.29
CA GLU A 603 -10.80 -41.09 17.30
C GLU A 603 -12.29 -40.72 17.17
N LYS A 604 -12.60 -39.42 16.97
CA LYS A 604 -13.98 -38.95 16.72
C LYS A 604 -14.58 -39.48 15.42
N MET A 605 -13.74 -39.81 14.45
CA MET A 605 -14.12 -40.40 13.17
C MET A 605 -14.16 -41.94 13.20
N SER A 606 -13.97 -42.56 14.37
CA SER A 606 -13.91 -44.01 14.59
C SER A 606 -12.77 -44.74 13.86
N ASP A 607 -11.72 -44.02 13.44
CA ASP A 607 -10.50 -44.61 12.87
C ASP A 607 -9.47 -44.85 13.97
N ILE A 608 -9.65 -45.96 14.69
CA ILE A 608 -8.85 -46.33 15.87
C ILE A 608 -7.39 -46.64 15.49
N SER A 609 -7.17 -47.24 14.31
CA SER A 609 -5.82 -47.53 13.79
C SER A 609 -5.00 -46.25 13.63
N LYS A 610 -5.55 -45.25 12.94
CA LYS A 610 -4.88 -44.00 12.66
C LYS A 610 -4.69 -43.16 13.92
N ALA A 611 -5.66 -43.17 14.84
CA ALA A 611 -5.54 -42.50 16.13
C ALA A 611 -4.35 -43.06 16.96
N LEU A 612 -4.16 -44.38 16.95
CA LEU A 612 -3.08 -45.05 17.69
C LEU A 612 -1.71 -44.78 17.08
N GLU A 613 -1.60 -44.79 15.75
CA GLU A 613 -0.38 -44.43 15.01
C GLU A 613 0.06 -42.98 15.33
N LEU A 614 -0.86 -42.01 15.19
CA LEU A 614 -0.60 -40.60 15.47
C LEU A 614 -0.23 -40.34 16.94
N ALA A 615 -0.82 -41.09 17.88
CA ALA A 615 -0.48 -41.03 19.29
C ALA A 615 0.92 -41.60 19.57
N GLN A 616 1.31 -42.70 18.91
CA GLN A 616 2.66 -43.27 19.02
C GLN A 616 3.73 -42.31 18.46
N GLU A 617 3.48 -41.68 17.33
CA GLU A 617 4.36 -40.64 16.78
C GLU A 617 4.53 -39.45 17.74
N ALA A 618 3.43 -38.99 18.36
CA ALA A 618 3.50 -37.94 19.38
C ALA A 618 4.32 -38.34 20.62
N ILE A 619 4.29 -39.63 21.01
CA ILE A 619 5.12 -40.16 22.11
C ILE A 619 6.59 -40.22 21.71
N GLN A 620 6.91 -40.62 20.47
CA GLN A 620 8.29 -40.61 19.97
C GLN A 620 8.86 -39.18 19.93
N LEU A 621 8.08 -38.21 19.47
CA LEU A 621 8.45 -36.79 19.49
C LEU A 621 8.64 -36.25 20.92
N LYS A 622 7.84 -36.70 21.89
CA LYS A 622 8.06 -36.34 23.31
C LYS A 622 9.36 -36.91 23.87
N LYS A 623 9.80 -38.07 23.40
CA LYS A 623 11.10 -38.66 23.80
C LYS A 623 12.27 -37.87 23.22
N SER A 624 12.19 -37.44 21.96
CA SER A 624 13.23 -36.60 21.36
C SER A 624 13.29 -35.18 21.94
N LEU A 625 12.16 -34.65 22.44
CA LEU A 625 12.14 -33.39 23.18
C LEU A 625 12.96 -33.47 24.48
N LYS A 626 12.86 -34.59 25.22
CA LYS A 626 13.61 -34.81 26.48
C LYS A 626 15.12 -34.96 26.30
N THR A 627 15.58 -35.26 25.08
CA THR A 627 17.02 -35.32 24.76
C THR A 627 17.59 -33.97 24.33
N LEU A 628 16.74 -32.95 24.15
CA LEU A 628 17.12 -31.57 23.83
C LEU A 628 17.06 -30.63 25.06
N GLU A 629 16.51 -31.12 26.18
CA GLU A 629 16.59 -30.51 27.51
C GLU A 629 17.89 -30.94 28.20
#